data_AF-A0A497U410-F1
#
_entry.id   AF-A0A497U410-F1
#
_cell.length_a   1.000
_cell.length_b   1.000
_cell.length_c   1.000
_cell.angle_alpha   90.00
_cell.angle_beta   90.00
_cell.angle_gamma   90.00
#
_symmetry.space_group_name_H-M   'P 1'
#
loop_
_entity.id
_entity.type
_entity.pdbx_description
1 polymer ?
#
loop_
_entity_poly.entity_id
_entity_poly.type
_entity_poly.pdbx_seq_one_letter_code
_entity_poly.pdbx_strand_id
1 'polypeptide(L)'
;MSKKEESEMPKSSISAESPESNEFKDDGGSAALILMVLALVIFVLVLLYNLPGLAEAGTLSSGQQMDDAGVVKANNNAVVIKERKIDWKPPVAPVFIQPPIIDEKQAKMLEERWGVRLISLNLSAGGYMMDLRFRVLDVEKSLLLFDHRIKPHIITDRTNIKLPVPMATKVGAFRPTNRGQNIKPDRNYYIIFGNPDRHVKSGETVAIVIGDFRADGVSVN
;
A
#
# COMPACT_ATOMS: atom_id res chain seq x y z
N MET A 1 16.12 45.40 -64.15
CA MET A 1 17.47 44.87 -63.84
C MET A 1 18.06 45.77 -62.75
N SER A 2 18.40 45.22 -61.57
CA SER A 2 19.11 45.89 -60.47
C SER A 2 18.38 47.05 -59.75
N LYS A 3 17.95 46.82 -58.50
CA LYS A 3 18.55 47.49 -57.33
C LYS A 3 18.08 46.82 -56.03
N LYS A 4 19.07 46.33 -55.27
CA LYS A 4 18.95 45.89 -53.88
C LYS A 4 18.55 47.08 -53.01
N GLU A 5 17.69 46.83 -52.03
CA GLU A 5 17.60 47.64 -50.83
C GLU A 5 17.73 46.70 -49.63
N GLU A 6 18.66 47.07 -48.77
CA GLU A 6 19.31 46.28 -47.74
C GLU A 6 18.76 46.76 -46.40
N SER A 7 18.03 45.89 -45.69
CA SER A 7 17.60 46.15 -44.31
C SER A 7 18.42 45.28 -43.37
N GLU A 8 19.22 45.96 -42.56
CA GLU A 8 20.07 45.43 -41.50
C GLU A 8 19.29 44.59 -40.47
N MET A 9 19.83 43.42 -40.13
CA MET A 9 19.58 42.76 -38.84
C MET A 9 20.93 42.38 -38.23
N PRO A 10 21.21 42.70 -36.95
CA PRO A 10 22.50 42.42 -36.35
C PRO A 10 22.67 40.92 -36.00
N LYS A 11 23.85 40.43 -36.37
CA LYS A 11 24.38 39.08 -36.14
C LYS A 11 24.47 38.75 -34.64
N SER A 12 23.90 37.62 -34.22
CA SER A 12 24.39 36.91 -33.04
C SER A 12 25.19 35.69 -33.50
N SER A 13 26.51 35.78 -33.29
CA SER A 13 27.46 34.71 -33.50
C SER A 13 27.47 33.83 -32.26
N ILE A 14 26.94 32.61 -32.36
CA ILE A 14 27.14 31.55 -31.37
C ILE A 14 28.40 30.80 -31.80
N SER A 15 29.53 31.13 -31.16
CA SER A 15 30.74 30.31 -31.19
C SER A 15 30.58 29.14 -30.23
N ALA A 16 30.95 27.95 -30.71
CA ALA A 16 31.03 26.73 -29.94
C ALA A 16 32.19 26.80 -28.94
N GLU A 17 31.90 26.52 -27.67
CA GLU A 17 32.88 26.41 -26.59
C GLU A 17 33.05 24.93 -26.21
N SER A 18 34.31 24.49 -26.17
CA SER A 18 34.78 23.13 -25.89
C SER A 18 34.62 22.76 -24.40
N PRO A 19 34.44 21.48 -24.04
CA PRO A 19 34.29 21.09 -22.64
C PRO A 19 35.65 21.10 -21.92
N GLU A 20 35.77 21.92 -20.88
CA GLU A 20 36.88 21.89 -19.93
C GLU A 20 36.90 20.55 -19.17
N SER A 21 38.08 19.96 -19.13
CA SER A 21 38.42 18.80 -18.30
C SER A 21 38.41 19.21 -16.83
N ASN A 22 37.49 18.67 -16.04
CA ASN A 22 37.49 18.82 -14.59
C ASN A 22 38.69 18.06 -13.99
N GLU A 23 39.77 18.80 -13.78
CA GLU A 23 40.96 18.39 -13.05
C GLU A 23 40.61 18.20 -11.57
N PHE A 24 40.58 16.94 -11.12
CA PHE A 24 40.32 16.57 -9.73
C PHE A 24 41.49 17.05 -8.86
N LYS A 25 41.23 18.13 -8.14
CA LYS A 25 42.19 18.80 -7.27
C LYS A 25 42.30 18.00 -5.97
N ASP A 26 43.41 17.28 -5.82
CA ASP A 26 43.72 16.47 -4.65
C ASP A 26 44.05 17.38 -3.45
N ASP A 27 43.01 17.81 -2.73
CA ASP A 27 43.14 18.42 -1.43
C ASP A 27 43.32 17.31 -0.40
N GLY A 28 44.45 17.29 0.31
CA GLY A 28 44.86 16.24 1.25
C GLY A 28 43.91 15.91 2.41
N GLY A 29 42.67 16.44 2.42
CA GLY A 29 41.57 16.04 3.30
C GLY A 29 40.80 14.80 2.86
N SER A 30 40.73 14.49 1.55
CA SER A 30 39.97 13.33 1.05
C SER A 30 40.64 11.99 1.40
N ALA A 31 41.97 11.92 1.29
CA ALA A 31 42.75 10.74 1.67
C ALA A 31 42.63 10.41 3.17
N ALA A 32 42.58 11.42 4.05
CA ALA A 32 42.40 11.24 5.48
C ALA A 32 41.00 10.71 5.83
N LEU A 33 39.97 11.15 5.10
CA LEU A 33 38.59 10.70 5.31
C LEU A 33 38.40 9.24 4.84
N ILE A 34 39.03 8.86 3.72
CA ILE A 34 39.04 7.48 3.24
C ILE A 34 39.77 6.56 4.23
N LEU A 35 40.94 6.98 4.74
CA LEU A 35 41.68 6.22 5.75
C LEU A 35 40.89 6.08 7.07
N MET A 36 40.16 7.11 7.50
CA MET A 36 39.30 7.02 8.70
C MET A 36 38.16 6.01 8.50
N VAL A 37 37.48 6.03 7.35
CA VAL A 37 36.40 5.09 7.06
C VAL A 37 36.94 3.67 6.97
N LEU A 38 38.11 3.48 6.34
CA LEU A 38 38.75 2.18 6.25
C LEU A 38 39.19 1.65 7.62
N ALA A 39 39.75 2.52 8.48
CA ALA A 39 40.11 2.19 9.85
C ALA A 39 38.89 1.83 10.71
N LEU A 40 37.76 2.53 10.54
CA LEU A 40 36.52 2.23 11.25
C LEU A 40 35.92 0.88 10.81
N VAL A 41 35.94 0.58 9.52
CA VAL A 41 35.51 -0.72 8.99
C VAL A 41 36.39 -1.85 9.50
N ILE A 42 37.72 -1.65 9.50
CA ILE A 42 38.67 -2.62 10.07
C ILE A 42 38.44 -2.79 11.57
N PHE A 43 38.22 -1.71 12.32
CA PHE A 43 37.94 -1.78 13.76
C PHE A 43 36.66 -2.57 14.06
N VAL A 44 35.58 -2.34 13.28
CA VAL A 44 34.33 -3.11 13.41
C VAL A 44 34.52 -4.58 13.04
N LEU A 45 35.30 -4.88 11.99
CA LEU A 45 35.66 -6.26 11.62
C LEU A 45 36.48 -6.93 12.72
N VAL A 46 37.50 -6.25 13.25
CA VAL A 46 38.32 -6.75 14.37
C VAL A 46 37.46 -6.96 15.62
N LEU A 47 36.48 -6.09 15.90
CA LEU A 47 35.54 -6.25 17.01
C LEU A 47 34.63 -7.48 16.83
N LEU A 48 34.17 -7.74 15.60
CA LEU A 48 33.36 -8.92 15.27
C LEU A 48 34.18 -10.22 15.29
N TYR A 49 35.46 -10.17 14.94
CA TYR A 49 36.36 -11.34 14.93
C TYR A 49 37.07 -11.61 16.27
N ASN A 50 37.13 -10.63 17.19
CA ASN A 50 37.73 -10.78 18.52
C ASN A 50 36.70 -10.80 19.66
N LEU A 51 35.43 -11.09 19.37
CA LEU A 51 34.51 -11.55 20.41
C LEU A 51 34.91 -12.99 20.78
N PRO A 52 35.51 -13.26 21.96
CA PRO A 52 35.59 -14.62 22.46
C PRO A 52 34.14 -15.09 22.64
N GLY A 53 33.71 -15.92 21.70
CA GLY A 53 32.55 -16.78 21.87
C GLY A 53 32.79 -17.59 23.12
N LEU A 54 32.16 -17.16 24.21
CA LEU A 54 32.02 -17.90 25.45
C LEU A 54 31.06 -19.05 25.15
N ALA A 55 31.57 -20.04 24.42
CA ALA A 55 31.07 -21.38 24.49
C ALA A 55 31.46 -21.92 25.88
N GLU A 56 30.46 -22.55 26.50
CA GLU A 56 30.55 -23.49 27.61
C GLU A 56 30.29 -23.00 29.04
N ALA A 57 29.63 -23.91 29.76
CA ALA A 57 29.45 -24.00 31.20
C ALA A 57 28.34 -23.15 31.85
N GLY A 58 27.12 -23.30 31.33
CA GLY A 58 25.89 -23.22 32.14
C GLY A 58 25.46 -24.60 32.63
N THR A 59 26.35 -25.40 33.22
CA THR A 59 25.94 -26.53 34.06
C THR A 59 25.20 -25.94 35.26
N LEU A 60 23.88 -26.05 35.27
CA LEU A 60 23.07 -25.75 36.43
C LEU A 60 23.57 -26.64 37.58
N SER A 61 24.12 -25.97 38.57
CA SER A 61 24.44 -26.49 39.89
C SER A 61 23.28 -27.36 40.39
N SER A 62 23.57 -28.64 40.57
CA SER A 62 22.80 -29.55 41.40
C SER A 62 22.71 -28.99 42.81
N GLY A 63 21.63 -28.26 43.10
CA GLY A 63 21.07 -28.18 44.43
C GLY A 63 20.21 -29.41 44.69
N GLN A 64 20.81 -30.59 44.71
CA GLN A 64 20.14 -31.80 45.16
C GLN A 64 20.33 -31.88 46.67
N GLN A 65 19.27 -31.54 47.39
CA GLN A 65 19.20 -31.68 48.83
C GLN A 65 19.23 -33.18 49.16
N MET A 66 20.28 -33.59 49.88
CA MET A 66 20.43 -34.92 50.45
C MET A 66 19.52 -35.04 51.68
N ASP A 67 18.66 -36.05 51.70
CA ASP A 67 18.06 -36.61 52.89
C ASP A 67 18.65 -38.01 53.18
N ASP A 68 18.89 -38.26 54.47
CA ASP A 68 19.59 -39.42 55.00
C ASP A 68 18.74 -40.71 54.90
N ALA A 69 18.62 -41.27 53.70
CA ALA A 69 18.28 -42.68 53.47
C ALA A 69 18.50 -43.03 52.00
N GLY A 70 19.70 -43.49 51.64
CA GLY A 70 20.11 -43.79 50.26
C GLY A 70 19.21 -44.77 49.50
N VAL A 71 18.11 -44.27 48.91
CA VAL A 71 17.24 -44.96 47.96
C VAL A 71 16.83 -43.99 46.85
N VAL A 72 17.47 -44.11 45.68
CA VAL A 72 17.04 -43.40 44.46
C VAL A 72 15.75 -44.04 43.95
N LYS A 73 14.60 -43.40 44.16
CA LYS A 73 13.37 -43.74 43.42
C LYS A 73 13.42 -43.09 42.05
N ALA A 74 13.53 -43.92 40.99
CA ALA A 74 13.27 -43.48 39.63
C ALA A 74 11.83 -42.96 39.54
N ASN A 75 11.68 -41.65 39.27
CA ASN A 75 10.40 -41.02 39.00
C ASN A 75 9.98 -41.40 37.56
N ASN A 76 9.20 -42.47 37.45
CA ASN A 76 8.56 -42.89 36.20
C ASN A 76 7.43 -41.92 35.82
N ASN A 77 7.77 -40.69 35.46
CA ASN A 77 6.85 -39.76 34.80
C ASN A 77 7.26 -39.66 33.33
N ALA A 78 7.02 -40.72 32.58
CA ALA A 78 6.96 -40.63 31.13
C ALA A 78 5.80 -39.70 30.77
N VAL A 79 6.12 -38.45 30.42
CA VAL A 79 5.15 -37.52 29.86
C VAL A 79 4.75 -38.06 28.50
N VAL A 80 3.64 -38.80 28.46
CA VAL A 80 2.99 -39.17 27.22
C VAL A 80 2.42 -37.89 26.63
N ILE A 81 3.18 -37.26 25.72
CA ILE A 81 2.66 -36.19 24.85
C ILE A 81 1.64 -36.86 23.92
N LYS A 82 0.39 -36.98 24.39
CA LYS A 82 -0.71 -37.43 23.54
C LYS A 82 -1.06 -36.25 22.65
N GLU A 83 -0.61 -36.29 21.40
CA GLU A 83 -1.04 -35.35 20.36
C GLU A 83 -2.57 -35.31 20.35
N ARG A 84 -3.14 -34.22 20.89
CA ARG A 84 -4.58 -33.99 20.76
C ARG A 84 -4.83 -33.55 19.32
N LYS A 85 -5.28 -34.48 18.50
CA LYS A 85 -5.84 -34.17 17.19
C LYS A 85 -7.06 -33.25 17.42
N ILE A 86 -6.89 -31.96 17.13
CA ILE A 86 -7.99 -30.99 17.22
C ILE A 86 -8.80 -31.16 15.94
N ASP A 87 -10.02 -31.69 16.08
CA ASP A 87 -11.00 -31.75 14.99
C ASP A 87 -11.60 -30.35 14.76
N TRP A 88 -10.76 -29.41 14.34
CA TRP A 88 -11.16 -28.05 14.04
C TRP A 88 -12.02 -28.04 12.77
N LYS A 89 -13.31 -27.76 12.96
CA LYS A 89 -14.21 -27.39 11.86
C LYS A 89 -14.24 -25.86 11.82
N PRO A 90 -13.95 -25.24 10.65
CA PRO A 90 -14.06 -23.80 10.56
C PRO A 90 -15.49 -23.39 10.92
N PRO A 91 -15.68 -22.37 11.77
CA PRO A 91 -17.01 -21.84 12.00
C PRO A 91 -17.59 -21.39 10.66
N VAL A 92 -18.78 -21.89 10.31
CA VAL A 92 -19.51 -21.38 9.15
C VAL A 92 -19.94 -19.96 9.51
N ALA A 93 -19.29 -18.97 8.90
CA ALA A 93 -19.63 -17.58 9.14
C ALA A 93 -21.10 -17.34 8.76
N PRO A 94 -21.90 -16.66 9.60
CA PRO A 94 -23.25 -16.29 9.22
C PRO A 94 -23.22 -15.43 7.96
N VAL A 95 -24.10 -15.73 7.01
CA VAL A 95 -24.25 -14.93 5.79
C VAL A 95 -24.96 -13.63 6.18
N PHE A 96 -24.21 -12.53 6.26
CA PHE A 96 -24.79 -11.20 6.45
C PHE A 96 -25.38 -10.71 5.12
N ILE A 97 -26.71 -10.69 5.03
CA ILE A 97 -27.38 -10.02 3.91
C ILE A 97 -27.24 -8.52 4.16
N GLN A 98 -26.32 -7.89 3.45
CA GLN A 98 -26.15 -6.44 3.54
C GLN A 98 -27.41 -5.77 2.97
N PRO A 99 -27.94 -4.73 3.63
CA PRO A 99 -29.03 -3.96 3.08
C PRO A 99 -28.60 -3.39 1.71
N PRO A 100 -29.54 -3.24 0.77
CA PRO A 100 -29.24 -2.67 -0.53
C PRO A 100 -28.64 -1.27 -0.34
N ILE A 101 -27.40 -1.10 -0.80
CA ILE A 101 -26.65 0.15 -0.63
C ILE A 101 -27.13 1.26 -1.59
N ILE A 102 -28.00 0.91 -2.53
CA ILE A 102 -28.52 1.78 -3.56
C ILE A 102 -29.88 1.23 -4.02
N ASP A 103 -30.72 2.08 -4.58
CA ASP A 103 -32.01 1.67 -5.17
C ASP A 103 -31.85 0.55 -6.22
N GLU A 104 -32.80 -0.40 -6.24
CA GLU A 104 -32.73 -1.62 -7.07
C GLU A 104 -32.73 -1.29 -8.57
N LYS A 105 -33.54 -0.31 -9.01
CA LYS A 105 -33.61 0.09 -10.41
C LYS A 105 -32.26 0.67 -10.86
N GLN A 106 -31.67 1.50 -10.01
CA GLN A 106 -30.36 2.05 -10.28
C GLN A 106 -29.28 0.97 -10.26
N ALA A 107 -29.31 0.02 -9.31
CA ALA A 107 -28.38 -1.11 -9.28
C ALA A 107 -28.38 -1.90 -10.60
N LYS A 108 -29.57 -2.27 -11.10
CA LYS A 108 -29.71 -2.98 -12.39
C LYS A 108 -29.16 -2.16 -13.55
N MET A 109 -29.45 -0.86 -13.60
CA MET A 109 -28.89 0.03 -14.63
C MET A 109 -27.35 0.05 -14.60
N LEU A 110 -26.75 0.07 -13.41
CA LEU A 110 -25.28 0.04 -13.28
C LEU A 110 -24.70 -1.30 -13.75
N GLU A 111 -25.34 -2.41 -13.43
CA GLU A 111 -24.92 -3.75 -13.90
C GLU A 111 -25.02 -3.86 -15.42
N GLU A 112 -26.13 -3.41 -16.02
CA GLU A 112 -26.38 -3.52 -17.46
C GLU A 112 -25.46 -2.60 -18.29
N ARG A 113 -25.33 -1.33 -17.89
CA ARG A 113 -24.58 -0.31 -18.64
C ARG A 113 -23.08 -0.39 -18.39
N TRP A 114 -22.67 -0.59 -17.15
CA TRP A 114 -21.28 -0.47 -16.73
C TRP A 114 -20.63 -1.80 -16.38
N GLY A 115 -21.40 -2.89 -16.33
CA GLY A 115 -20.84 -4.21 -16.02
C GLY A 115 -20.31 -4.31 -14.60
N VAL A 116 -20.83 -3.50 -13.67
CA VAL A 116 -20.38 -3.52 -12.27
C VAL A 116 -21.55 -3.55 -11.29
N ARG A 117 -21.37 -4.32 -10.22
CA ARG A 117 -22.28 -4.36 -9.07
C ARG A 117 -21.62 -3.68 -7.89
N LEU A 118 -22.26 -2.65 -7.36
CA LEU A 118 -21.80 -2.05 -6.10
C LEU A 118 -22.08 -3.01 -4.94
N ILE A 119 -21.11 -3.16 -4.03
CA ILE A 119 -21.21 -4.08 -2.87
C ILE A 119 -21.38 -3.30 -1.58
N SER A 120 -20.51 -2.32 -1.32
CA SER A 120 -20.54 -1.53 -0.09
C SER A 120 -19.78 -0.22 -0.25
N LEU A 121 -20.16 0.77 0.55
CA LEU A 121 -19.38 1.97 0.78
C LEU A 121 -19.23 2.12 2.30
N ASN A 122 -18.05 1.80 2.83
CA ASN A 122 -17.83 1.76 4.28
C ASN A 122 -16.94 2.90 4.74
N LEU A 123 -17.18 3.43 5.92
CA LEU A 123 -16.19 4.27 6.58
C LEU A 123 -14.99 3.45 7.06
N SER A 124 -13.79 3.97 6.84
CA SER A 124 -12.52 3.36 7.22
C SER A 124 -11.58 4.42 7.80
N ALA A 125 -10.43 3.98 8.34
CA ALA A 125 -9.44 4.88 8.96
C ALA A 125 -10.06 5.85 9.98
N GLY A 126 -10.93 5.35 10.87
CA GLY A 126 -11.62 6.19 11.86
C GLY A 126 -12.60 7.21 11.27
N GLY A 127 -13.10 6.95 10.06
CA GLY A 127 -14.01 7.82 9.33
C GLY A 127 -13.33 8.83 8.41
N TYR A 128 -12.00 8.88 8.36
CA TYR A 128 -11.26 9.78 7.47
C TYR A 128 -11.14 9.27 6.03
N MET A 129 -11.59 8.05 5.75
CA MET A 129 -11.60 7.46 4.42
C MET A 129 -12.91 6.70 4.19
N MET A 130 -13.28 6.55 2.93
CA MET A 130 -14.41 5.75 2.49
C MET A 130 -13.92 4.66 1.54
N ASP A 131 -14.28 3.41 1.83
CA ASP A 131 -13.90 2.23 1.05
C ASP A 131 -15.08 1.76 0.21
N LEU A 132 -15.05 2.10 -1.08
CA LEU A 132 -16.02 1.60 -2.07
C LEU A 132 -15.59 0.22 -2.54
N ARG A 133 -16.45 -0.78 -2.37
CA ARG A 133 -16.29 -2.13 -2.92
C ARG A 133 -17.31 -2.37 -4.01
N PHE A 134 -16.85 -2.93 -5.13
CA PHE A 134 -17.70 -3.31 -6.26
C PHE A 134 -17.18 -4.57 -6.93
N ARG A 135 -18.07 -5.32 -7.58
CA ARG A 135 -17.73 -6.50 -8.38
C ARG A 135 -17.81 -6.17 -9.86
N VAL A 136 -16.82 -6.62 -10.63
CA VAL A 136 -16.87 -6.59 -12.09
C VAL A 136 -17.67 -7.80 -12.58
N LEU A 137 -18.73 -7.55 -13.34
CA LEU A 137 -19.56 -8.55 -14.01
C LEU A 137 -19.15 -8.71 -15.48
N ASP A 138 -18.89 -7.58 -16.15
CA ASP A 138 -18.47 -7.49 -17.55
C ASP A 138 -17.21 -6.64 -17.63
N VAL A 139 -16.11 -7.24 -18.12
CA VAL A 139 -14.81 -6.56 -18.16
C VAL A 139 -14.82 -5.40 -19.14
N GLU A 140 -15.38 -5.59 -20.33
CA GLU A 140 -15.34 -4.60 -21.42
C GLU A 140 -16.09 -3.31 -21.02
N LYS A 141 -17.28 -3.46 -20.44
CA LYS A 141 -18.07 -2.32 -19.95
C LYS A 141 -17.42 -1.59 -18.78
N SER A 142 -16.69 -2.33 -17.93
CA SER A 142 -16.10 -1.78 -16.71
C SER A 142 -14.78 -1.04 -16.93
N LEU A 143 -14.15 -1.14 -18.10
CA LEU A 143 -12.80 -0.61 -18.35
C LEU A 143 -12.66 0.89 -18.03
N LEU A 144 -13.73 1.68 -18.25
CA LEU A 144 -13.75 3.11 -17.92
C LEU A 144 -13.45 3.37 -16.44
N LEU A 145 -13.95 2.50 -15.54
CA LEU A 145 -13.76 2.63 -14.09
C LEU A 145 -12.32 2.36 -13.66
N PHE A 146 -11.48 1.81 -14.54
CA PHE A 146 -10.07 1.50 -14.28
C PHE A 146 -9.10 2.39 -15.06
N ASP A 147 -9.62 3.37 -15.82
CA ASP A 147 -8.79 4.36 -16.49
C ASP A 147 -8.15 5.30 -15.45
N HIS A 148 -6.82 5.40 -15.49
CA HIS A 148 -6.04 6.24 -14.60
C HIS A 148 -6.19 7.74 -14.90
N ARG A 149 -6.61 8.10 -16.12
CA ARG A 149 -6.84 9.49 -16.54
C ARG A 149 -8.10 10.08 -15.92
N ILE A 150 -9.07 9.21 -15.63
CA ILE A 150 -10.32 9.59 -14.98
C ILE A 150 -10.07 9.73 -13.49
N LYS A 151 -10.60 10.81 -12.90
CA LYS A 151 -10.44 11.14 -11.47
C LYS A 151 -11.77 10.88 -10.74
N PRO A 152 -11.94 9.70 -10.11
CA PRO A 152 -13.09 9.42 -9.28
C PRO A 152 -13.22 10.43 -8.14
N HIS A 153 -14.45 10.79 -7.82
CA HIS A 153 -14.76 11.54 -6.61
C HIS A 153 -16.15 11.18 -6.10
N ILE A 154 -16.35 11.39 -4.81
CA ILE A 154 -17.65 11.36 -4.15
C ILE A 154 -18.18 12.79 -4.05
N ILE A 155 -19.48 12.98 -4.24
CA ILE A 155 -20.19 14.22 -3.96
C ILE A 155 -21.06 13.97 -2.75
N THR A 156 -20.87 14.79 -1.71
CA THR A 156 -21.68 14.74 -0.49
C THR A 156 -23.04 15.38 -0.71
N ASP A 157 -24.14 14.75 -0.29
CA ASP A 157 -25.47 15.34 -0.45
C ASP A 157 -25.65 16.63 0.38
N ARG A 158 -25.04 16.68 1.58
CA ARG A 158 -25.19 17.80 2.52
C ARG A 158 -24.47 19.07 2.09
N THR A 159 -23.22 18.94 1.64
CA THR A 159 -22.32 20.09 1.39
C THR A 159 -21.93 20.25 -0.07
N ASN A 160 -22.32 19.32 -0.94
CA ASN A 160 -21.94 19.28 -2.36
C ASN A 160 -20.42 19.38 -2.60
N ILE A 161 -19.61 18.89 -1.65
CA ILE A 161 -18.15 18.90 -1.75
C ILE A 161 -17.71 17.67 -2.54
N LYS A 162 -16.69 17.84 -3.38
CA LYS A 162 -16.04 16.74 -4.11
C LYS A 162 -14.91 16.14 -3.28
N LEU A 163 -15.08 14.90 -2.90
CA LEU A 163 -14.13 14.12 -2.10
C LEU A 163 -13.33 13.19 -3.03
N PRO A 164 -12.03 13.46 -3.24
CA PRO A 164 -11.24 12.76 -4.25
C PRO A 164 -10.69 11.42 -3.72
N VAL A 165 -10.17 10.62 -4.65
CA VAL A 165 -9.27 9.50 -4.32
C VAL A 165 -7.91 10.07 -3.89
N PRO A 166 -7.43 9.79 -2.66
CA PRO A 166 -6.12 10.24 -2.23
C PRO A 166 -5.01 9.48 -2.98
N MET A 167 -3.85 10.12 -3.07
CA MET A 167 -2.66 9.57 -3.71
C MET A 167 -1.47 9.73 -2.78
N ALA A 168 -0.74 8.64 -2.55
CA ALA A 168 0.53 8.66 -1.83
C ALA A 168 1.70 8.55 -2.81
N THR A 169 2.78 9.29 -2.60
CA THR A 169 3.92 9.38 -3.53
C THR A 169 4.51 8.02 -3.90
N LYS A 170 4.58 7.07 -2.96
CA LYS A 170 5.17 5.73 -3.19
C LYS A 170 4.17 4.69 -3.70
N VAL A 171 2.90 4.78 -3.30
CA VAL A 171 1.87 3.74 -3.56
C VAL A 171 0.97 4.11 -4.74
N GLY A 172 0.90 5.39 -5.09
CA GLY A 172 -0.01 5.93 -6.09
C GLY A 172 -1.41 6.18 -5.53
N ALA A 173 -2.38 6.32 -6.44
CA ALA A 173 -3.78 6.52 -6.09
C ALA A 173 -4.35 5.24 -5.47
N PHE A 174 -5.22 5.39 -4.45
CA PHE A 174 -5.80 4.25 -3.74
C PHE A 174 -6.93 3.58 -4.52
N ARG A 175 -6.61 3.10 -5.71
CA ARG A 175 -7.48 2.37 -6.61
C ARG A 175 -6.67 1.48 -7.55
N PRO A 176 -7.24 0.35 -8.00
CA PRO A 176 -6.68 -0.43 -9.10
C PRO A 176 -6.77 0.37 -10.41
N THR A 177 -5.81 0.11 -11.29
CA THR A 177 -5.78 0.62 -12.66
C THR A 177 -5.58 -0.56 -13.60
N ASN A 178 -6.12 -0.48 -14.81
CA ASN A 178 -6.00 -1.55 -15.81
C ASN A 178 -4.63 -1.52 -16.51
N ARG A 179 -3.53 -1.39 -15.75
CA ARG A 179 -2.18 -1.47 -16.29
C ARG A 179 -1.85 -2.93 -16.54
N GLY A 180 -1.81 -3.31 -17.81
CA GLY A 180 -1.47 -4.68 -18.24
C GLY A 180 -2.66 -5.65 -18.30
N GLN A 181 -3.88 -5.16 -18.57
CA GLN A 181 -5.06 -6.01 -18.82
C GLN A 181 -5.35 -6.99 -17.66
N ASN A 182 -5.21 -6.51 -16.43
CA ASN A 182 -5.28 -7.31 -15.21
C ASN A 182 -6.69 -7.37 -14.59
N ILE A 183 -7.68 -6.72 -15.20
CA ILE A 183 -9.07 -6.74 -14.74
C ILE A 183 -9.74 -8.05 -15.16
N LYS A 184 -10.37 -8.71 -14.20
CA LYS A 184 -11.00 -10.03 -14.37
C LYS A 184 -12.48 -9.97 -13.99
N PRO A 185 -13.35 -10.75 -14.67
CA PRO A 185 -14.75 -10.85 -14.29
C PRO A 185 -14.89 -11.59 -12.96
N ASP A 186 -16.03 -11.37 -12.30
CA ASP A 186 -16.40 -11.95 -11.00
C ASP A 186 -15.38 -11.70 -9.88
N ARG A 187 -14.67 -10.57 -9.96
CA ARG A 187 -13.74 -10.12 -8.92
C ARG A 187 -14.22 -8.86 -8.25
N ASN A 188 -14.00 -8.80 -6.93
CA ASN A 188 -14.25 -7.62 -6.13
C ASN A 188 -13.03 -6.69 -6.21
N TYR A 189 -13.29 -5.44 -6.55
CA TYR A 189 -12.31 -4.35 -6.58
C TYR A 189 -12.70 -3.29 -5.55
N TYR A 190 -11.81 -2.32 -5.37
CA TYR A 190 -11.98 -1.26 -4.40
C TYR A 190 -11.60 0.11 -4.98
N ILE A 191 -12.18 1.18 -4.45
CA ILE A 191 -11.67 2.55 -4.59
C ILE A 191 -11.76 3.20 -3.22
N ILE A 192 -10.66 3.75 -2.72
CA ILE A 192 -10.66 4.50 -1.47
C ILE A 192 -10.79 5.98 -1.78
N PHE A 193 -11.72 6.65 -1.10
CA PHE A 193 -11.90 8.10 -1.16
C PHE A 193 -11.50 8.74 0.16
N GLY A 194 -11.00 9.97 0.11
CA GLY A 194 -10.73 10.75 1.32
C GLY A 194 -12.02 11.29 1.91
N ASN A 195 -12.08 11.37 3.24
CA ASN A 195 -13.15 12.02 3.99
C ASN A 195 -12.51 12.96 5.04
N PRO A 196 -11.81 14.02 4.61
CA PRO A 196 -11.21 14.98 5.54
C PRO A 196 -12.32 15.56 6.43
N ASP A 197 -11.95 15.85 7.68
CA ASP A 197 -12.86 16.40 8.70
C ASP A 197 -14.16 15.60 8.93
N ARG A 198 -14.23 14.35 8.44
CA ARG A 198 -15.43 13.49 8.49
C ARG A 198 -16.67 14.20 7.93
N HIS A 199 -16.53 14.79 6.74
CA HIS A 199 -17.65 15.42 6.03
C HIS A 199 -18.85 14.48 5.82
N VAL A 200 -18.56 13.20 5.59
CA VAL A 200 -19.55 12.12 5.44
C VAL A 200 -19.58 11.24 6.71
N LYS A 201 -20.77 10.86 7.14
CA LYS A 201 -21.00 9.97 8.30
C LYS A 201 -21.72 8.69 7.89
N SER A 202 -21.65 7.67 8.74
CA SER A 202 -22.42 6.43 8.56
C SER A 202 -23.92 6.75 8.56
N GLY A 203 -24.67 6.09 7.68
CA GLY A 203 -26.09 6.32 7.43
C GLY A 203 -26.40 7.47 6.46
N GLU A 204 -25.41 8.27 6.03
CA GLU A 204 -25.64 9.29 5.00
C GLU A 204 -25.59 8.68 3.59
N THR A 205 -26.17 9.41 2.64
CA THR A 205 -26.11 9.09 1.21
C THR A 205 -25.15 10.00 0.48
N VAL A 206 -24.56 9.47 -0.59
CA VAL A 206 -23.64 10.21 -1.45
C VAL A 206 -23.83 9.85 -2.91
N ALA A 207 -23.28 10.67 -3.81
CA ALA A 207 -23.15 10.35 -5.22
C ALA A 207 -21.70 10.01 -5.58
N ILE A 208 -21.49 8.88 -6.25
CA ILE A 208 -20.18 8.44 -6.74
C ILE A 208 -20.06 8.80 -8.21
N VAL A 209 -18.98 9.48 -8.60
CA VAL A 209 -18.73 9.91 -9.98
C VAL A 209 -17.36 9.42 -10.45
N ILE A 210 -17.35 8.68 -11.56
CA ILE A 210 -16.15 8.14 -12.21
C ILE A 210 -16.23 8.42 -13.72
N GLY A 211 -15.85 9.64 -14.14
CA GLY A 211 -16.08 10.07 -15.52
C GLY A 211 -17.58 10.13 -15.79
N ASP A 212 -18.04 9.35 -16.77
CA ASP A 212 -19.47 9.26 -17.15
C ASP A 212 -20.26 8.29 -16.26
N PHE A 213 -19.57 7.44 -15.48
CA PHE A 213 -20.22 6.61 -14.48
C PHE A 213 -20.70 7.49 -13.33
N ARG A 214 -21.99 7.38 -13.01
CA ARG A 214 -22.61 8.05 -11.86
C ARG A 214 -23.55 7.08 -11.14
N ALA A 215 -23.40 7.00 -9.82
CA ALA A 215 -24.30 6.28 -8.93
C ALA A 215 -24.75 7.22 -7.82
N ASP A 216 -26.04 7.55 -7.79
CA ASP A 216 -26.63 8.48 -6.82
C ASP A 216 -27.25 7.73 -5.62
N GLY A 217 -27.39 8.41 -4.48
CA GLY A 217 -28.09 7.82 -3.33
C GLY A 217 -27.42 6.56 -2.77
N VAL A 218 -26.09 6.48 -2.82
CA VAL A 218 -25.33 5.36 -2.27
C VAL A 218 -25.22 5.54 -0.76
N SER A 219 -25.74 4.57 -0.01
CA SER A 219 -25.70 4.56 1.45
C SER A 219 -24.29 4.24 1.97
N VAL A 220 -23.85 5.00 2.95
CA VAL A 220 -22.58 4.82 3.66
C VAL A 220 -22.81 3.99 4.92
N ASN A 221 -22.05 2.91 5.09
CA ASN A 221 -22.11 2.02 6.26
C ASN A 221 -21.00 2.32 7.27
#